data_AF-A0A957A6H3-F1
#
_entry.id   AF-A0A957A6H3-F1
#
_cell.length_a   1.000
_cell.length_b   1.000
_cell.length_c   1.000
_cell.angle_alpha   90.00
_cell.angle_beta   90.00
_cell.angle_gamma   90.00
#
_symmetry.space_group_name_H-M   'P 1'
#
loop_
_entity.id
_entity.type
_entity.pdbx_description
1 polymer ?
#
loop_
_entity_poly.entity_id
_entity_poly.type
_entity_poly.pdbx_seq_one_letter_code
_entity_poly.pdbx_strand_id
1 'polypeptide(L)' 'LEYTNIAYGLLPEQFTFRDLHETYEAILRKPLDRRNFRKRMLSMGIIEATGGTRREGAHRPAKLYRFTSREPVFL' A
#
# COMPACT_ATOMS: atom_id res chain seq x y z
N LEU A 1 -15.91 5.29 -5.35
CA LEU A 1 -15.03 4.12 -5.11
C LEU A 1 -13.65 4.63 -4.67
N GLU A 2 -13.64 5.55 -3.72
CA GLU A 2 -12.39 6.05 -3.15
C GLU A 2 -11.86 4.98 -2.21
N TYR A 3 -10.59 4.61 -2.41
CA TYR A 3 -9.78 3.60 -1.72
C TYR A 3 -10.54 2.62 -0.83
N THR A 4 -11.10 1.59 -1.44
CA THR A 4 -12.03 0.66 -0.79
C THR A 4 -11.37 -0.13 0.33
N ASN A 5 -12.08 -0.25 1.46
CA ASN A 5 -11.72 -1.02 2.65
C ASN A 5 -11.33 -2.51 2.37
N ILE A 6 -11.63 -3.01 1.17
CA ILE A 6 -11.27 -4.35 0.71
C ILE A 6 -9.74 -4.54 0.71
N ALA A 7 -8.95 -3.50 0.42
CA ALA A 7 -7.49 -3.62 0.37
C ALA A 7 -6.88 -4.03 1.73
N TYR A 8 -7.52 -3.67 2.85
CA TYR A 8 -7.07 -4.05 4.20
C TYR A 8 -7.16 -5.55 4.47
N GLY A 9 -8.11 -6.24 3.83
CA GLY A 9 -8.28 -7.69 3.96
C GLY A 9 -7.42 -8.51 3.00
N LEU A 10 -6.88 -7.89 1.94
CA LEU A 10 -6.11 -8.58 0.90
C LEU A 10 -4.60 -8.53 1.13
N LEU A 11 -4.12 -7.53 1.87
CA LEU A 11 -2.70 -7.39 2.18
C LEU A 11 -2.36 -8.00 3.54
N PRO A 12 -1.14 -8.57 3.70
CA PRO A 12 -0.64 -9.02 5.00
C PRO A 12 -0.48 -7.84 5.98
N GLU A 13 -0.17 -8.11 7.25
CA GLU A 13 0.04 -7.04 8.25
C GLU A 13 1.16 -6.05 7.86
N GLN A 14 2.21 -6.57 7.22
CA GLN A 14 3.28 -5.77 6.65
C GLN A 14 3.46 -6.12 5.17
N PHE A 15 3.46 -5.10 4.34
CA PHE A 15 3.51 -5.23 2.89
C PHE A 15 4.52 -4.26 2.29
N THR A 16 4.99 -4.56 1.08
CA THR A 16 5.79 -3.59 0.32
C THR A 16 4.88 -2.56 -0.34
N PHE A 17 5.45 -1.42 -0.72
CA PHE A 17 4.69 -0.45 -1.51
C PHE A 17 4.22 -1.00 -2.86
N ARG A 18 4.94 -1.99 -3.41
CA ARG A 18 4.56 -2.67 -4.65
C ARG A 18 3.28 -3.48 -4.45
N ASP A 19 3.22 -4.29 -3.39
CA ASP A 19 2.04 -5.10 -3.06
C ASP A 19 0.79 -4.22 -2.95
N LEU A 20 0.91 -3.07 -2.27
CA LEU A 20 -0.15 -2.09 -2.13
C LEU A 20 -0.61 -1.53 -3.50
N HIS A 21 0.34 -1.10 -4.32
CA HIS A 21 0.05 -0.50 -5.63
C HIS A 21 -0.64 -1.51 -6.56
N GLU A 22 -0.11 -2.73 -6.67
CA GLU A 22 -0.70 -3.80 -7.50
C GLU A 22 -2.09 -4.20 -7.02
N THR A 23 -2.31 -4.29 -5.70
CA THR A 23 -3.63 -4.60 -5.12
C THR A 23 -4.66 -3.54 -5.48
N TYR A 24 -4.31 -2.25 -5.37
CA TYR A 24 -5.23 -1.16 -5.69
C TYR A 24 -5.52 -1.05 -7.19
N GLU A 25 -4.53 -1.29 -8.05
CA GLU A 25 -4.76 -1.37 -9.50
C GLU A 25 -5.72 -2.52 -9.86
N ALA A 26 -5.55 -3.68 -9.22
CA ALA A 26 -6.42 -4.84 -9.42
C ALA A 26 -7.86 -4.57 -8.96
N ILE A 27 -8.06 -3.95 -7.78
CA ILE A 27 -9.39 -3.58 -7.27
C ILE A 27 -10.07 -2.54 -8.17
N LEU A 28 -9.33 -1.49 -8.55
CA LEU A 28 -9.89 -0.37 -9.32
C LEU A 28 -9.97 -0.65 -10.82
N ARG A 29 -9.39 -1.77 -11.29
CA ARG A 29 -9.27 -2.17 -12.70
C ARG A 29 -8.74 -1.06 -13.60
N LYS A 30 -7.78 -0.29 -13.10
CA LYS A 30 -7.14 0.80 -13.84
C LYS A 30 -5.71 1.01 -13.37
N PRO A 31 -4.81 1.45 -14.25
CA PRO A 31 -3.46 1.82 -13.85
C PRO A 31 -3.48 3.06 -12.94
N LEU A 32 -2.58 3.08 -11.98
CA LEU A 32 -2.36 4.18 -11.05
C LEU A 32 -0.93 4.70 -11.22
N ASP A 33 -0.75 6.01 -11.29
CA ASP A 33 0.59 6.58 -11.24
C ASP A 33 1.24 6.27 -9.89
N ARG A 34 2.32 5.46 -9.93
CA ARG A 34 2.97 4.93 -8.74
C ARG A 34 3.50 6.03 -7.82
N ARG A 35 3.98 7.15 -8.38
CA ARG A 35 4.59 8.25 -7.60
C ARG A 35 3.52 9.07 -6.89
N ASN A 36 2.46 9.44 -7.59
CA ASN A 36 1.32 10.17 -7.05
C ASN A 36 0.55 9.32 -6.05
N PHE A 37 0.34 8.03 -6.33
CA PHE A 37 -0.26 7.09 -5.39
C PHE A 37 0.56 7.00 -4.10
N ARG A 38 1.90 6.88 -4.21
CA ARG A 38 2.78 6.85 -3.04
C ARG A 38 2.69 8.12 -2.21
N LYS A 39 2.75 9.27 -2.89
CA LYS A 39 2.65 10.58 -2.24
C LYS A 39 1.32 10.69 -1.50
N ARG A 40 0.20 10.33 -2.13
CA ARG A 40 -1.15 10.41 -1.57
C ARG A 40 -1.32 9.47 -0.36
N MET A 41 -0.92 8.20 -0.46
CA MET A 41 -1.03 7.24 0.65
C MET A 41 -0.26 7.69 1.90
N LEU A 42 0.94 8.24 1.71
CA LEU A 42 1.77 8.75 2.81
C LEU A 42 1.24 10.08 3.35
N SER A 43 0.85 11.02 2.48
CA SER A 43 0.40 12.35 2.91
C SER A 43 -0.94 12.30 3.64
N MET A 44 -1.79 11.34 3.28
CA MET A 44 -3.07 11.09 3.96
C MET A 44 -2.89 10.25 5.23
N GLY A 45 -1.67 9.81 5.54
CA GLY A 45 -1.39 8.99 6.71
C GLY A 45 -2.09 7.64 6.67
N ILE A 46 -2.39 7.08 5.48
CA ILE A 46 -3.05 5.77 5.35
C ILE A 46 -2.05 4.64 5.65
N ILE A 47 -0.79 4.85 5.30
CA ILE A 47 0.30 3.90 5.57
C ILE A 47 1.45 4.58 6.28
N GLU A 48 2.19 3.79 7.05
CA GLU A 48 3.43 4.21 7.69
C GLU A 48 4.54 3.18 7.47
N ALA A 49 5.79 3.63 7.51
CA ALA A 49 6.95 2.75 7.37
C ALA A 49 7.17 1.97 8.67
N THR A 50 7.42 0.66 8.56
CA THR A 50 7.64 -0.20 9.75
C THR A 50 9.10 -0.22 10.22
N GLY A 51 10.01 0.40 9.46
CA GLY A 51 11.46 0.23 9.63
C GLY A 51 12.00 -1.09 9.08
N GLY A 52 11.12 -2.05 8.79
CA GLY A 52 11.47 -3.33 8.19
C GLY A 52 11.77 -3.25 6.71
N THR A 53 12.43 -4.29 6.21
CA THR A 53 12.61 -4.50 4.77
C THR A 53 12.35 -5.96 4.40
N ARG A 54 11.83 -6.19 3.19
CA ARG A 54 11.65 -7.53 2.61
C ARG A 54 12.57 -7.67 1.41
N ARG A 55 13.40 -8.70 1.40
CA ARG A 55 14.25 -9.02 0.25
C ARG A 55 13.54 -10.02 -0.64
N GLU A 56 13.28 -9.62 -1.88
CA GLU A 56 12.81 -10.51 -2.94
C GLU A 56 13.87 -10.55 -4.03
N GLY A 57 14.45 -11.74 -4.24
CA GLY A 57 15.53 -11.94 -5.21
C GLY A 57 16.82 -11.19 -4.87
N ALA A 58 17.61 -10.92 -5.90
CA ALA A 58 18.96 -10.33 -5.76
C ALA A 58 18.95 -8.80 -5.57
N HIS A 59 17.81 -8.14 -5.76
CA HIS A 59 17.71 -6.68 -5.72
C HIS A 59 17.79 -6.12 -4.29
N ARG A 60 17.84 -4.78 -4.20
CA ARG A 60 17.80 -4.06 -2.93
C ARG A 60 16.51 -4.42 -2.18
N PRO A 61 16.57 -4.71 -0.87
CA PRO A 61 15.38 -4.98 -0.07
C PRO A 61 14.34 -3.84 -0.18
N ALA A 62 13.09 -4.22 -0.37
CA ALA A 62 11.95 -3.30 -0.41
C ALA A 62 11.58 -2.88 1.02
N LYS A 63 11.27 -1.60 1.22
CA LYS A 63 10.77 -1.13 2.52
C LYS A 63 9.39 -1.70 2.81
N LEU A 64 9.19 -2.10 4.05
CA LEU A 64 7.89 -2.55 4.54
C LEU A 64 7.08 -1.38 5.10
N TYR A 65 5.78 -1.49 4.89
CA TYR A 65 4.76 -0.55 5.33
C TYR A 65 3.63 -1.32 6.00
N ARG A 66 2.87 -0.63 6.83
CA ARG A 66 1.60 -1.10 7.38
C ARG A 66 0.56 0.00 7.27
N PHE A 67 -0.71 -0.40 7.32
CA PHE A 67 -1.79 0.56 7.48
C PHE A 67 -1.74 1.18 8.88
N THR A 68 -1.99 2.48 8.98
CA THR A 68 -2.02 3.23 10.26
C THR A 68 -3.28 2.94 11.07
N SER A 69 -4.40 2.70 10.37
CA SER A 69 -5.65 2.22 10.93
C SER A 69 -6.21 1.14 10.03
N ARG A 70 -6.86 0.13 10.61
CA ARG A 70 -7.64 -0.89 9.89
C ARG A 70 -9.12 -0.55 9.84
N GLU A 71 -9.50 0.62 10.35
CA GLU A 71 -10.86 1.11 10.22
C GLU A 71 -11.06 1.71 8.81
N PRO A 72 -12.22 1.48 8.19
CA PRO A 72 -12.55 2.08 6.90
C PRO A 72 -12.48 3.60 6.95
N VAL A 73 -11.52 4.18 6.22
CA VAL A 73 -11.51 5.62 5.95
C VAL A 73 -12.40 5.87 4.74
N PHE A 74 -13.55 6.52 4.96
CA PHE A 74 -14.37 7.03 3.87
C PHE A 74 -13.72 8.32 3.36
N LEU A 75 -13.27 8.30 2.11
CA LEU A 75 -12.73 9.45 1.38
C LEU A 75 -13.74 9.95 0.36
#